data_AF-A0A5B7C417-F1
#
_entry.id   AF-A0A5B7C417-F1
#
_cell.length_a   1.000
_cell.length_b   1.000
_cell.length_c   1.000
_cell.angle_alpha   90.00
_cell.angle_beta   90.00
_cell.angle_gamma   90.00
#
_symmetry.space_group_name_H-M   'P 1'
#
loop_
_entity.id
_entity.type
_entity.pdbx_description
1 polymer ?
#
loop_
_entity_poly.entity_id
_entity_poly.type
_entity_poly.pdbx_seq_one_letter_code
_entity_poly.pdbx_strand_id
1 'polypeptide(L)'
;DLKAETDLEKGQLCPTDEENLSEFFQEVDKIKDEMEEITNLLFDLQNLNEETMSTHSAKVLRGLRDRMDSDMVAVLRKAKTVRAKLEALDKLNVTNRRKSAAYREGSSVDRTRTSI
;
A
#
# COMPACT_ATOMS: atom_id res chain seq x y z
N ASP A 1 20.85 10.70 46.31
CA ASP A 1 19.59 10.27 45.69
C ASP A 1 19.26 11.12 44.47
N LEU A 2 19.75 10.70 43.30
CA LEU A 2 19.44 11.33 42.01
C LEU A 2 18.46 10.41 41.29
N LYS A 3 17.17 10.62 41.52
CA LYS A 3 16.16 10.18 40.57
C LYS A 3 16.27 11.13 39.38
N ALA A 4 16.99 10.69 38.35
CA ALA A 4 16.81 11.23 37.03
C ALA A 4 15.39 10.83 36.61
N GLU A 5 14.44 11.73 36.82
CA GLU A 5 13.17 11.72 36.11
C GLU A 5 13.53 11.90 34.64
N THR A 6 13.67 10.78 33.93
CA THR A 6 13.73 10.78 32.47
C THR A 6 12.41 11.34 32.00
N ASP A 7 12.45 12.56 31.50
CA ASP A 7 11.38 13.23 30.78
C ASP A 7 10.86 12.31 29.66
N LEU A 8 9.80 11.58 29.98
CA LEU A 8 9.23 10.47 29.21
C LEU A 8 8.28 10.97 28.11
N GLU A 9 8.26 12.29 27.87
CA GLU A 9 7.28 12.97 27.01
C GLU A 9 7.80 13.21 25.58
N LYS A 10 9.12 13.13 25.34
CA LYS A 10 9.65 13.06 23.97
C LYS A 10 9.78 11.62 23.55
N GLY A 11 8.82 11.16 22.73
CA GLY A 11 8.82 9.85 22.07
C GLY A 11 10.00 9.68 21.10
N GLN A 12 11.21 9.64 21.64
CA GLN A 12 12.41 9.28 20.92
C GLN A 12 12.35 7.77 20.66
N LEU A 13 12.16 7.39 19.40
CA LEU A 13 12.27 6.01 18.98
C LEU A 13 13.70 5.54 19.23
N CYS A 14 13.87 4.33 19.75
CA CYS A 14 15.20 3.74 19.79
C CYS A 14 15.58 3.22 18.40
N PRO A 15 16.87 3.00 18.09
CA PRO A 15 17.30 2.56 16.76
C PRO A 15 16.57 1.31 16.25
N THR A 16 16.20 0.40 17.15
CA THR A 16 15.43 -0.82 16.80
C THR A 16 13.98 -0.50 16.40
N ASP A 17 13.37 0.52 16.97
CA ASP A 17 12.01 0.95 16.61
C ASP A 17 12.02 1.68 15.26
N GLU A 18 13.06 2.48 15.01
CA GLU A 18 13.29 3.14 13.72
C GLU A 18 13.47 2.11 12.59
N GLU A 19 14.28 1.07 12.82
CA GLU A 19 14.45 -0.04 11.88
C GLU A 19 13.13 -0.79 11.64
N ASN A 20 12.39 -1.10 12.70
CA ASN A 20 11.08 -1.76 12.60
C ASN A 20 10.07 -0.99 11.76
N LEU A 21 10.02 0.33 11.94
CA LEU A 21 9.14 1.22 11.19
C LEU A 21 9.65 1.45 9.77
N SER A 22 10.96 1.53 9.55
CA SER A 22 11.55 1.68 8.22
C SER A 22 11.16 0.49 7.32
N GLU A 23 11.30 -0.74 7.80
CA GLU A 23 10.87 -1.94 7.06
C GLU A 23 9.38 -1.91 6.75
N PHE A 24 8.55 -1.46 7.70
CA PHE A 24 7.11 -1.33 7.49
C PHE A 24 6.76 -0.30 6.43
N PHE A 25 7.38 0.88 6.47
CA PHE A 25 7.13 1.93 5.50
C PHE A 25 7.55 1.51 4.08
N GLN A 26 8.65 0.76 3.95
CA GLN A 26 9.04 0.20 2.66
C GLN A 26 7.96 -0.74 2.09
N GLU A 27 7.35 -1.58 2.92
CA GLU A 27 6.25 -2.45 2.46
C GLU A 27 4.99 -1.65 2.13
N VAL A 28 4.67 -0.62 2.91
CA VAL A 28 3.55 0.30 2.63
C VAL A 28 3.75 1.03 1.30
N ASP A 29 4.96 1.53 1.04
CA ASP A 29 5.24 2.28 -0.19
C ASP A 29 5.17 1.36 -1.41
N LYS A 30 5.66 0.12 -1.33
CA LYS A 30 5.45 -0.88 -2.40
C LYS A 30 3.97 -1.19 -2.67
N ILE A 31 3.09 -1.06 -1.67
CA ILE A 31 1.65 -1.23 -1.86
C ILE A 31 1.07 0.01 -2.54
N LYS A 32 1.50 1.22 -2.13
CA LYS A 32 1.09 2.48 -2.76
C LYS A 32 1.49 2.54 -4.23
N ASP A 33 2.70 2.15 -4.58
CA ASP A 33 3.19 2.12 -5.97
C ASP A 33 2.26 1.25 -6.84
N GLU A 34 1.87 0.07 -6.35
CA GLU A 34 0.94 -0.81 -7.07
C GLU A 34 -0.47 -0.23 -7.17
N MET A 35 -0.92 0.54 -6.17
CA MET A 35 -2.20 1.26 -6.22
C MET A 35 -2.15 2.43 -7.23
N GLU A 36 -1.01 3.11 -7.34
CA GLU A 36 -0.78 4.13 -8.36
C GLU A 36 -0.83 3.52 -9.77
N GLU A 37 -0.18 2.36 -9.96
CA GLU A 37 -0.24 1.64 -11.24
C GLU A 37 -1.68 1.21 -11.61
N ILE A 38 -2.49 0.78 -10.63
CA ILE A 38 -3.92 0.52 -10.85
C ILE A 38 -4.64 1.79 -11.31
N THR A 39 -4.36 2.93 -10.65
CA THR A 39 -4.98 4.22 -10.98
C THR A 39 -4.65 4.65 -12.40
N ASN A 40 -3.39 4.48 -12.82
CA ASN A 40 -2.94 4.79 -14.18
C ASN A 40 -3.64 3.89 -15.22
N LEU A 41 -3.74 2.59 -14.97
CA LEU A 41 -4.47 1.67 -15.85
C LEU A 41 -5.96 2.01 -15.97
N LEU A 42 -6.60 2.43 -14.88
CA LEU A 42 -8.00 2.86 -14.88
C LEU A 42 -8.19 4.15 -15.71
N PHE A 43 -7.24 5.10 -15.60
CA PHE A 43 -7.24 6.30 -16.41
C PHE A 43 -7.07 5.99 -17.91
N ASP A 44 -6.14 5.11 -18.26
CA ASP A 44 -5.96 4.65 -19.64
C ASP A 44 -7.20 3.94 -20.19
N LEU A 45 -7.82 3.08 -19.38
CA LEU A 45 -9.06 2.40 -19.75
C LEU A 45 -10.21 3.38 -20.01
N GLN A 46 -10.31 4.44 -19.22
CA GLN A 46 -11.29 5.51 -19.43
C GLN A 46 -11.03 6.25 -20.75
N ASN A 47 -9.78 6.64 -21.02
CA ASN A 47 -9.41 7.32 -22.28
C ASN A 47 -9.71 6.46 -23.51
N LEU A 48 -9.37 5.16 -23.46
CA LEU A 48 -9.67 4.22 -24.53
C LEU A 48 -11.18 4.11 -24.76
N ASN A 49 -11.97 4.06 -23.69
CA ASN A 49 -13.42 4.01 -23.78
C ASN A 49 -14.00 5.28 -24.43
N GLU A 50 -13.49 6.46 -24.06
CA GLU A 50 -13.89 7.73 -24.70
C GLU A 50 -13.52 7.76 -26.20
N GLU A 51 -12.35 7.22 -26.58
CA GLU A 51 -11.92 7.12 -27.98
C GLU A 51 -12.84 6.22 -28.82
N THR A 52 -13.44 5.18 -28.21
CA THR A 52 -14.41 4.33 -28.92
C THR A 52 -15.66 5.09 -29.38
N MET A 53 -16.03 6.18 -28.70
CA MET A 53 -17.24 6.95 -29.01
C MET A 53 -17.09 7.81 -30.26
N SER A 54 -15.86 8.22 -30.59
CA SER A 54 -15.56 9.07 -31.75
C SER A 54 -14.97 8.29 -32.93
N THR A 55 -14.60 7.02 -32.72
CA THR A 55 -13.99 6.18 -33.76
C THR A 55 -15.04 5.42 -34.57
N HIS A 56 -15.04 5.59 -35.89
CA HIS A 56 -15.93 4.86 -36.81
C HIS A 56 -15.25 3.70 -37.57
N SER A 57 -13.93 3.57 -37.47
CA SER A 57 -13.19 2.50 -38.14
C SER A 57 -13.29 1.17 -37.37
N ALA A 58 -13.92 0.17 -37.99
CA ALA A 58 -14.08 -1.16 -37.38
C ALA A 58 -12.74 -1.83 -37.01
N LYS A 59 -11.67 -1.57 -37.78
CA LYS A 59 -10.33 -2.09 -37.49
C LYS A 59 -9.75 -1.45 -36.23
N VAL A 60 -9.90 -0.13 -36.09
CA VAL A 60 -9.39 0.61 -34.92
C VAL A 60 -10.20 0.24 -33.68
N LEU A 61 -11.53 0.20 -33.78
CA LEU A 61 -12.40 -0.22 -32.67
C LEU A 61 -12.07 -1.60 -32.13
N ARG A 62 -11.65 -2.55 -32.98
CA ARG A 62 -11.18 -3.86 -32.52
C ARG A 62 -9.90 -3.73 -31.70
N GLY A 63 -8.92 -2.97 -32.19
CA GLY A 63 -7.67 -2.75 -31.44
C GLY A 63 -7.87 -2.03 -30.10
N LEU A 64 -8.81 -1.07 -30.02
CA LEU A 64 -9.19 -0.44 -28.76
C LEU A 64 -9.79 -1.45 -27.78
N ARG A 65 -10.71 -2.31 -28.23
CA ARG A 65 -11.28 -3.37 -27.40
C ARG A 65 -10.22 -4.35 -26.89
N ASP A 66 -9.34 -4.82 -27.77
CA ASP A 66 -8.27 -5.75 -27.39
C ASP A 66 -7.36 -5.14 -26.30
N ARG A 67 -7.10 -3.83 -26.38
CA ARG A 67 -6.30 -3.09 -25.38
C ARG A 67 -7.07 -2.88 -24.07
N MET A 68 -8.35 -2.50 -24.14
CA MET A 68 -9.21 -2.39 -22.95
C MET A 68 -9.33 -3.71 -22.19
N ASP A 69 -9.47 -4.84 -22.90
CA ASP A 69 -9.52 -6.18 -22.31
C ASP A 69 -8.21 -6.52 -21.60
N SER A 70 -7.07 -6.19 -22.22
CA SER A 70 -5.75 -6.35 -21.59
C SER A 70 -5.61 -5.52 -20.31
N ASP A 71 -6.00 -4.24 -20.35
CA ASP A 71 -5.91 -3.33 -19.20
C ASP A 71 -6.83 -3.79 -18.07
N MET A 72 -8.04 -4.27 -18.38
CA MET A 72 -8.96 -4.84 -17.39
C MET A 72 -8.36 -6.08 -16.68
N VAL A 73 -7.70 -6.96 -17.43
CA VAL A 73 -6.99 -8.12 -16.86
C VAL A 73 -5.83 -7.66 -15.97
N ALA A 74 -5.08 -6.64 -16.39
CA ALA A 74 -3.97 -6.07 -15.61
C ALA A 74 -4.46 -5.46 -14.29
N VAL A 75 -5.52 -4.64 -14.33
CA VAL A 75 -6.17 -4.06 -13.15
C VAL A 75 -6.59 -5.16 -12.17
N LEU A 76 -7.29 -6.19 -12.66
CA LEU A 76 -7.77 -7.28 -11.81
C LEU A 76 -6.61 -8.05 -11.14
N ARG A 77 -5.51 -8.29 -11.86
CA ARG A 77 -4.33 -8.95 -11.32
C ARG A 77 -3.67 -8.10 -10.24
N LYS A 78 -3.43 -6.81 -10.51
CA LYS A 78 -2.81 -5.90 -9.55
C LYS A 78 -3.67 -5.70 -8.30
N ALA A 79 -4.99 -5.54 -8.46
CA ALA A 79 -5.91 -5.43 -7.33
C ALA A 79 -5.85 -6.66 -6.41
N LYS A 80 -5.74 -7.87 -6.98
CA LYS A 80 -5.54 -9.10 -6.19
C LYS A 80 -4.21 -9.09 -5.45
N THR A 81 -3.13 -8.62 -6.09
CA THR A 81 -1.81 -8.47 -5.46
C THR A 81 -1.85 -7.48 -4.30
N VAL A 82 -2.45 -6.29 -4.49
CA VAL A 82 -2.61 -5.27 -3.45
C VAL A 82 -3.37 -5.85 -2.26
N ARG A 83 -4.51 -6.52 -2.51
CA ARG A 83 -5.27 -7.18 -1.45
C ARG A 83 -4.43 -8.18 -0.66
N ALA A 84 -3.70 -9.05 -1.35
CA ALA A 84 -2.84 -10.05 -0.70
C ALA A 84 -1.71 -9.41 0.13
N LYS A 85 -1.12 -8.32 -0.36
CA LYS A 85 -0.08 -7.55 0.36
C LYS A 85 -0.67 -6.88 1.62
N LEU A 86 -1.86 -6.28 1.53
CA LEU A 86 -2.55 -5.69 2.69
C LEU A 86 -2.87 -6.75 3.76
N GLU A 87 -3.43 -7.90 3.36
CA GLU A 87 -3.68 -9.01 4.28
C GLU A 87 -2.39 -9.54 4.95
N ALA A 88 -1.28 -9.53 4.22
CA ALA A 88 0.03 -9.88 4.77
C ALA A 88 0.54 -8.81 5.75
N LEU A 89 0.37 -7.53 5.43
CA LEU A 89 0.74 -6.40 6.28
C LEU A 89 -0.02 -6.44 7.61
N ASP A 90 -1.32 -6.73 7.59
CA ASP A 90 -2.15 -6.91 8.79
C ASP A 90 -1.61 -8.04 9.68
N LYS A 91 -1.26 -9.18 9.07
CA LYS A 91 -0.65 -10.30 9.80
C LYS A 91 0.71 -9.93 10.39
N LEU A 92 1.52 -9.14 9.67
CA LEU A 92 2.79 -8.63 10.16
C LEU A 92 2.59 -7.66 11.32
N ASN A 93 1.57 -6.80 11.29
CA ASN A 93 1.23 -5.91 12.38
C ASN A 93 0.85 -6.70 13.65
N VAL A 94 -0.01 -7.73 13.52
CA VAL A 94 -0.35 -8.62 14.64
C VAL A 94 0.88 -9.37 15.17
N THR A 95 1.76 -9.82 14.28
CA THR A 95 3.00 -10.53 14.66
C THR A 95 3.98 -9.58 15.35
N ASN A 96 4.05 -8.32 14.91
CA ASN A 96 4.92 -7.30 15.50
C ASN A 96 4.63 -7.09 16.99
N ARG A 97 3.34 -7.13 17.37
CA ARG A 97 2.91 -7.06 18.78
C ARG A 97 3.47 -8.14 19.69
N ARG A 98 3.93 -9.25 19.11
CA ARG A 98 4.52 -10.39 19.83
C ARG A 98 6.05 -10.35 19.84
N LYS A 99 6.68 -9.51 19.02
CA LYS A 99 8.15 -9.43 18.91
C LYS A 99 8.80 -8.80 20.13
N SER A 100 8.15 -7.81 20.77
CA SER A 100 8.68 -7.12 21.95
C SER A 100 7.57 -6.56 22.83
N ALA A 101 7.85 -6.37 24.12
CA ALA A 101 6.97 -5.65 25.04
C ALA A 101 6.74 -4.18 24.60
N ALA A 102 7.71 -3.57 23.90
CA ALA A 102 7.59 -2.21 23.38
C ALA A 102 6.60 -2.09 22.19
N TYR A 103 6.23 -3.20 21.55
CA TYR A 103 5.35 -3.22 20.37
C TYR A 103 3.94 -3.72 20.68
N ARG A 104 3.62 -3.90 21.97
CA ARG A 104 2.29 -4.34 22.40
C ARG A 104 1.21 -3.42 21.85
N GLU A 105 0.01 -3.97 21.76
CA GLU A 105 -1.16 -3.23 21.31
C GLU A 105 -1.31 -1.89 22.04
N GLY A 106 -1.48 -0.81 21.28
CA GLY A 106 -1.59 0.55 21.81
C GLY A 106 -0.26 1.27 22.07
N SER A 107 0.89 0.63 21.86
CA SER A 107 2.19 1.32 21.90
C SER A 107 2.33 2.33 20.76
N SER A 108 3.31 3.24 20.86
CA SER A 108 3.54 4.26 19.82
C SER A 108 3.79 3.60 18.45
N VAL A 109 4.68 2.60 18.39
CA VAL A 109 4.96 1.82 17.16
C VAL A 109 3.73 1.08 16.65
N ASP A 110 2.95 0.43 17.53
CA ASP A 110 1.72 -0.26 17.12
C ASP A 110 0.69 0.72 16.53
N ARG A 111 0.47 1.84 17.20
CA ARG A 111 -0.45 2.90 16.75
C ARG A 111 -0.06 3.42 15.37
N THR A 112 1.22 3.77 15.17
CA THR A 112 1.74 4.22 13.87
C THR A 112 1.48 3.20 12.77
N ARG A 113 1.66 1.90 13.05
CA ARG A 113 1.45 0.83 12.06
C ARG A 113 -0.02 0.56 11.75
N THR A 114 -0.93 0.82 12.69
CA THR A 114 -2.37 0.57 12.53
C THR A 114 -3.18 1.79 12.07
N SER A 115 -2.63 3.00 12.15
CA SER A 115 -3.33 4.24 11.76
C SER A 115 -3.16 4.64 10.30
N ILE A 116 -2.36 3.88 9.56
CA ILE A 116 -2.07 4.08 8.13
C ILE A 116 -2.93 3.11 7.33
#